data_AF-X1GI10-F1
#
_entry.id   AF-X1GI10-F1
#
_cell.length_a   1.000
_cell.length_b   1.000
_cell.length_c   1.000
_cell.angle_alpha   90.00
_cell.angle_beta   90.00
_cell.angle_gamma   90.00
#
_symmetry.space_group_name_H-M   'P 1'
#
loop_
_entity.id
_entity.type
_entity.pdbx_description
1 polymer ?
#
loop_
_entity_poly.entity_id
_entity_poly.type
_entity_poly.pdbx_seq_one_letter_code
_entity_poly.pdbx_strand_id
1 'polypeptide(L)'
;ESLQDIRKSLIEIKVCLDHFLETGKEKIDQKAKKSLNFFSDRIRREIDEIEIPEEEINYDNIMDLLNSIKKLFTSINEIARKSLPKFHKEVQAELKELNYHTRKLGKKQGQLDEFMRKKYTNVKDAEYLLKKLPKLFSLKENIEHAKIDLDEFEKEL
;
A
#
# COMPACT_ATOMS: atom_id res chain seq x y z
N GLU A 1 7.63 -2.67 14.71
CA GLU A 1 6.31 -3.13 15.19
C GLU A 1 5.17 -2.77 14.23
N SER A 2 4.94 -1.49 13.88
CA SER A 2 3.78 -1.09 13.05
C SER A 2 3.65 -1.78 11.68
N LEU A 3 4.75 -2.05 10.97
CA LEU A 3 4.71 -2.75 9.67
C LEU A 3 4.33 -4.24 9.81
N GLN A 4 4.82 -4.90 10.87
CA GLN A 4 4.42 -6.27 11.17
C GLN A 4 2.95 -6.35 11.58
N ASP A 5 2.44 -5.35 12.30
CA ASP A 5 1.02 -5.27 12.63
C ASP A 5 0.13 -5.10 11.39
N ILE A 6 0.58 -4.32 10.40
CA ILE A 6 -0.09 -4.19 9.10
C ILE A 6 -0.11 -5.54 8.39
N ARG A 7 1.05 -6.22 8.29
CA ARG A 7 1.16 -7.57 7.70
C ARG A 7 0.19 -8.54 8.35
N LYS A 8 0.19 -8.59 9.68
CA LYS A 8 -0.72 -9.45 10.46
C LYS A 8 -2.18 -9.13 10.16
N SER A 9 -2.54 -7.85 10.10
CA SER A 9 -3.92 -7.44 9.80
C SER A 9 -4.36 -7.84 8.39
N LEU A 10 -3.48 -7.76 7.40
CA LEU A 10 -3.76 -8.22 6.03
C LEU A 10 -3.95 -9.75 5.98
N ILE A 11 -3.14 -10.51 6.73
CA ILE A 11 -3.32 -11.97 6.86
C ILE A 11 -4.65 -12.30 7.54
N GLU A 12 -5.00 -11.61 8.63
CA GLU A 12 -6.29 -11.79 9.32
C GLU A 12 -7.47 -11.54 8.37
N ILE A 13 -7.39 -10.54 7.48
CA ILE A 13 -8.42 -10.31 6.46
C ILE A 13 -8.51 -11.49 5.49
N LYS A 14 -7.39 -12.05 5.01
CA LYS A 14 -7.41 -13.23 4.12
C LYS A 14 -8.05 -14.45 4.78
N VAL A 15 -7.73 -14.69 6.06
CA VAL A 15 -8.32 -15.79 6.85
C VAL A 15 -9.83 -15.58 7.00
N CYS A 16 -10.28 -14.36 7.28
CA CYS A 16 -11.71 -14.07 7.31
C CYS A 16 -12.38 -14.40 5.96
N LEU A 17 -11.73 -14.10 4.83
CA LEU A 17 -12.23 -14.48 3.50
C LEU A 17 -12.30 -16.00 3.28
N ASP A 18 -11.45 -16.81 3.94
CA ASP A 18 -11.59 -18.27 3.94
C ASP A 18 -12.88 -18.68 4.67
N HIS A 19 -13.17 -18.10 5.84
CA HIS A 19 -14.42 -18.36 6.57
C HIS A 19 -15.65 -18.00 5.74
N PHE A 20 -15.62 -16.88 4.99
CA PHE A 20 -16.68 -16.53 4.04
C PHE A 20 -16.94 -17.67 3.04
N LEU A 21 -15.89 -18.21 2.43
CA LEU A 21 -15.98 -19.27 1.43
C LEU A 21 -16.46 -20.59 2.04
N GLU A 22 -16.05 -20.90 3.26
CA GLU A 22 -16.49 -22.09 3.99
C GLU A 22 -17.98 -22.02 4.33
N THR A 23 -18.42 -20.96 5.00
CA THR A 23 -19.84 -20.73 5.32
C THR A 23 -20.70 -20.71 4.05
N GLY A 24 -20.16 -20.14 2.97
CA GLY A 24 -20.84 -20.08 1.69
C GLY A 24 -20.95 -21.39 0.91
N LYS A 25 -20.20 -22.44 1.27
CA LYS A 25 -20.36 -23.76 0.66
C LYS A 25 -21.66 -24.44 1.08
N GLU A 26 -22.10 -24.21 2.31
CA GLU A 26 -23.23 -24.94 2.92
C GLU A 26 -24.56 -24.20 2.82
N LYS A 27 -24.54 -22.86 2.82
CA LYS A 27 -25.74 -22.04 3.10
C LYS A 27 -26.24 -21.17 1.94
N ILE A 28 -25.53 -21.12 0.81
CA ILE A 28 -25.76 -20.11 -0.23
C ILE A 28 -26.13 -20.75 -1.57
N ASP A 29 -27.09 -20.16 -2.29
CA ASP A 29 -27.46 -20.56 -3.65
C ASP A 29 -26.30 -20.40 -4.66
N GLN A 30 -26.37 -21.08 -5.81
CA GLN A 30 -25.28 -21.06 -6.80
C GLN A 30 -24.93 -19.66 -7.37
N LYS A 31 -25.90 -18.74 -7.44
CA LYS A 31 -25.71 -17.40 -8.00
C LYS A 31 -25.04 -16.46 -6.98
N ALA A 32 -25.45 -16.57 -5.73
CA ALA A 32 -24.86 -15.89 -4.60
C ALA A 32 -23.46 -16.45 -4.28
N LYS A 33 -23.23 -17.76 -4.45
CA LYS A 33 -21.90 -18.38 -4.34
C LYS A 33 -20.91 -17.84 -5.36
N LYS A 34 -21.31 -17.64 -6.62
CA LYS A 34 -20.47 -16.96 -7.63
C LYS A 34 -20.09 -15.54 -7.20
N SER A 35 -21.02 -14.82 -6.58
CA SER A 35 -20.78 -13.44 -6.13
C SER A 35 -19.89 -13.37 -4.90
N LEU A 36 -20.02 -14.36 -3.99
CA LEU A 36 -19.14 -14.54 -2.84
C LEU A 36 -17.71 -14.86 -3.27
N ASN A 37 -17.52 -15.84 -4.16
CA ASN A 37 -16.20 -16.17 -4.70
C ASN A 37 -15.56 -14.95 -5.38
N PHE A 38 -16.33 -14.23 -6.21
CA PHE A 38 -15.84 -13.02 -6.85
C PHE A 38 -15.41 -11.95 -5.83
N PHE A 39 -16.17 -11.77 -4.75
CA PHE A 39 -15.83 -10.84 -3.67
C PHE A 39 -14.53 -11.25 -2.97
N SER A 40 -14.42 -12.50 -2.52
CA SER A 40 -13.24 -13.01 -1.83
C SER A 40 -12.00 -13.00 -2.71
N ASP A 41 -12.10 -13.45 -3.96
CA ASP A 41 -10.97 -13.50 -4.90
C ASP A 41 -10.42 -12.11 -5.21
N ARG A 42 -11.31 -11.13 -5.41
CA ARG A 42 -10.88 -9.76 -5.71
C ARG A 42 -10.16 -9.11 -4.53
N ILE A 43 -10.68 -9.27 -3.31
CA ILE A 43 -10.02 -8.71 -2.13
C ILE A 43 -8.67 -9.40 -1.90
N ARG A 44 -8.58 -10.73 -2.09
CA ARG A 44 -7.30 -11.44 -1.99
C ARG A 44 -6.25 -10.89 -2.94
N ARG A 45 -6.60 -10.73 -4.21
CA ARG A 45 -5.69 -10.17 -5.21
C ARG A 45 -5.20 -8.78 -4.83
N GLU A 46 -6.10 -7.91 -4.39
CA GLU A 46 -5.72 -6.57 -3.91
C GLU A 46 -4.76 -6.65 -2.71
N ILE A 47 -4.92 -7.63 -1.80
CA ILE A 47 -3.98 -7.82 -0.70
C ILE A 47 -2.65 -8.41 -1.17
N ASP A 48 -2.66 -9.32 -2.14
CA ASP A 48 -1.44 -9.91 -2.72
C ASP A 48 -0.58 -8.87 -3.45
N GLU A 49 -1.22 -7.82 -4.01
CA GLU A 49 -0.55 -6.67 -4.63
C GLU A 49 0.06 -5.69 -3.60
N ILE A 50 -0.25 -5.80 -2.31
CA ILE A 50 0.31 -4.90 -1.29
C ILE A 50 1.72 -5.37 -0.91
N GLU A 51 2.71 -4.62 -1.37
CA GLU A 51 4.09 -4.78 -0.95
C GLU A 51 4.35 -4.05 0.37
N ILE A 52 4.90 -4.78 1.36
CA ILE A 52 5.32 -4.21 2.63
C ILE A 52 6.85 -4.11 2.60
N PRO A 53 7.44 -2.89 2.67
CA PRO A 53 8.88 -2.71 2.60
C PRO A 53 9.57 -3.40 3.80
N GLU A 54 10.58 -4.23 3.50
CA GLU A 54 11.38 -4.94 4.50
C GLU A 54 12.78 -4.31 4.70
N GLU A 55 13.44 -3.88 3.61
CA GLU A 55 14.83 -3.40 3.63
C GLU A 55 14.92 -1.88 3.43
N GLU A 56 14.28 -1.34 2.40
CA GLU A 56 14.30 0.11 2.13
C GLU A 56 13.08 0.82 2.75
N ILE A 57 13.21 1.22 4.02
CA ILE A 57 12.19 2.01 4.72
C ILE A 57 12.48 3.50 4.49
N ASN A 58 11.99 4.03 3.37
CA ASN A 58 12.06 5.45 3.02
C ASN A 58 10.66 6.07 2.90
N TYR A 59 10.60 7.40 2.76
CA TYR A 59 9.33 8.13 2.65
C TYR A 59 8.42 7.60 1.53
N ASP A 60 8.98 7.39 0.35
CA ASP A 60 8.21 7.02 -0.85
C ASP A 60 7.61 5.62 -0.70
N ASN A 61 8.41 4.65 -0.28
CA ASN A 61 7.97 3.25 -0.10
C ASN A 61 6.87 3.13 0.97
N ILE A 62 6.96 3.91 2.06
CA ILE A 62 5.92 3.91 3.09
C ILE A 62 4.66 4.62 2.59
N MET A 63 4.80 5.68 1.79
CA MET A 63 3.65 6.35 1.20
C MET A 63 2.92 5.45 0.19
N ASP A 64 3.66 4.67 -0.59
CA ASP A 64 3.09 3.69 -1.51
C ASP A 64 2.32 2.60 -0.77
N LEU A 65 2.86 2.07 0.34
CA LEU A 65 2.13 1.16 1.22
C LEU A 65 0.82 1.78 1.74
N LEU A 66 0.85 3.03 2.22
CA LEU A 66 -0.34 3.73 2.72
C LEU A 66 -1.40 3.89 1.62
N ASN A 67 -0.98 4.22 0.40
CA ASN A 67 -1.86 4.35 -0.75
C ASN A 67 -2.47 3.01 -1.17
N SER A 68 -1.69 1.93 -1.17
CA SER A 68 -2.17 0.58 -1.48
C SER A 68 -3.20 0.07 -0.46
N ILE A 69 -2.99 0.34 0.84
CA ILE A 69 -4.01 0.03 1.87
C ILE A 69 -5.29 0.85 1.65
N LYS A 70 -5.16 2.13 1.27
CA LYS A 70 -6.32 2.97 0.95
C LYS A 70 -7.09 2.45 -0.26
N LYS A 71 -6.38 2.02 -1.32
CA LYS A 71 -6.96 1.37 -2.50
C LYS A 71 -7.72 0.10 -2.11
N LEU A 72 -7.14 -0.75 -1.25
CA LEU A 72 -7.81 -1.94 -0.71
C LEU A 72 -9.14 -1.59 -0.05
N PHE A 73 -9.20 -0.56 0.80
CA PHE A 73 -10.46 -0.15 1.43
C PHE A 73 -11.50 0.35 0.42
N THR A 74 -11.07 1.08 -0.61
CA THR A 74 -11.95 1.49 -1.71
C THR A 74 -12.49 0.26 -2.45
N SER A 75 -11.62 -0.67 -2.84
CA SER A 75 -12.00 -1.91 -3.53
C SER A 75 -12.96 -2.76 -2.69
N ILE A 76 -12.70 -2.94 -1.39
CA ILE A 76 -13.62 -3.65 -0.48
C ILE A 76 -15.00 -2.99 -0.51
N ASN A 77 -15.07 -1.66 -0.34
CA ASN A 77 -16.35 -0.94 -0.30
C ASN A 77 -17.11 -1.00 -1.63
N GLU A 78 -16.42 -0.84 -2.76
CA GLU A 78 -17.03 -0.86 -4.08
C GLU A 78 -17.57 -2.24 -4.44
N ILE A 79 -16.79 -3.29 -4.19
CA ILE A 79 -17.19 -4.66 -4.48
C ILE A 79 -18.31 -5.05 -3.51
N ALA A 80 -18.18 -4.73 -2.21
CA ALA A 80 -19.17 -5.01 -1.20
C ALA A 80 -20.56 -4.47 -1.57
N ARG A 81 -20.66 -3.22 -2.03
CA ARG A 81 -21.93 -2.63 -2.48
C ARG A 81 -22.60 -3.43 -3.59
N LYS A 82 -21.83 -4.06 -4.48
CA LYS A 82 -22.33 -4.83 -5.63
C LYS A 82 -22.61 -6.30 -5.29
N SER A 83 -21.81 -6.89 -4.42
CA SER A 83 -21.82 -8.33 -4.14
C SER A 83 -22.61 -8.70 -2.89
N LEU A 84 -22.49 -7.93 -1.79
CA LEU A 84 -23.09 -8.25 -0.49
C LEU A 84 -24.61 -8.43 -0.53
N PRO A 85 -25.42 -7.63 -1.27
CA PRO A 85 -26.88 -7.81 -1.25
C PRO A 85 -27.35 -9.22 -1.62
N LYS A 86 -26.50 -10.01 -2.27
CA LYS A 86 -26.82 -11.37 -2.74
C LYS A 86 -26.56 -12.47 -1.70
N PHE A 87 -25.74 -12.21 -0.68
CA PHE A 87 -25.36 -13.23 0.31
C PHE A 87 -25.22 -12.68 1.74
N HIS A 88 -25.61 -11.44 1.97
CA HIS A 88 -25.40 -10.75 3.25
C HIS A 88 -26.00 -11.49 4.44
N LYS A 89 -27.18 -12.09 4.28
CA LYS A 89 -27.91 -12.74 5.38
C LYS A 89 -27.21 -13.99 5.88
N GLU A 90 -26.54 -14.68 4.96
CA GLU A 90 -25.92 -15.98 5.17
C GLU A 90 -24.53 -15.86 5.82
N VAL A 91 -23.86 -14.71 5.69
CA VAL A 91 -22.49 -14.47 6.18
C VAL A 91 -22.37 -13.22 7.09
N GLN A 92 -23.41 -12.93 7.88
CA GLN A 92 -23.41 -11.75 8.75
C GLN A 92 -22.30 -11.76 9.80
N ALA A 93 -21.92 -12.92 10.31
CA ALA A 93 -20.86 -13.05 11.31
C ALA A 93 -19.50 -12.71 10.71
N GLU A 94 -19.22 -13.24 9.53
CA GLU A 94 -17.99 -13.03 8.76
C GLU A 94 -17.90 -11.57 8.30
N LEU A 95 -19.04 -10.92 8.00
CA LEU A 95 -19.05 -9.47 7.74
C LEU A 95 -18.69 -8.63 8.96
N LYS A 96 -19.08 -9.06 10.17
CA LYS A 96 -18.65 -8.38 11.40
C LYS A 96 -17.16 -8.58 11.65
N GLU A 97 -16.66 -9.79 11.41
CA GLU A 97 -15.23 -10.12 11.50
C GLU A 97 -14.41 -9.28 10.51
N LEU A 98 -14.81 -9.23 9.23
CA LEU A 98 -14.16 -8.41 8.22
C LEU A 98 -14.16 -6.92 8.60
N ASN A 99 -15.29 -6.40 9.10
CA ASN A 99 -15.37 -5.02 9.58
C ASN A 99 -14.43 -4.77 10.77
N TYR A 100 -14.26 -5.74 11.66
CA TYR A 100 -13.32 -5.64 12.77
C TYR A 100 -11.87 -5.56 12.27
N HIS A 101 -11.44 -6.47 11.40
CA HIS A 101 -10.06 -6.48 10.90
C HIS A 101 -9.75 -5.27 10.01
N THR A 102 -10.69 -4.84 9.16
CA THR A 102 -10.53 -3.62 8.34
C THR A 102 -10.44 -2.35 9.19
N ARG A 103 -11.22 -2.23 10.26
CA ARG A 103 -11.09 -1.11 11.22
C ARG A 103 -9.75 -1.12 11.95
N LYS A 104 -9.30 -2.32 12.37
CA LYS A 104 -8.00 -2.50 13.02
C LYS A 104 -6.85 -2.08 12.09
N LEU A 105 -6.88 -2.53 10.83
CA LEU A 105 -5.93 -2.11 9.80
C LEU A 105 -6.00 -0.59 9.56
N GLY A 106 -7.21 -0.03 9.45
CA GLY A 106 -7.41 1.41 9.25
C GLY A 106 -6.81 2.25 10.38
N LYS A 107 -6.92 1.81 11.63
CA LYS A 107 -6.27 2.48 12.76
C LYS A 107 -4.75 2.45 12.63
N LYS A 108 -4.16 1.33 12.22
CA LYS A 108 -2.70 1.20 12.01
C LYS A 108 -2.20 2.05 10.85
N GLN A 109 -2.95 2.06 9.74
CA GLN A 109 -2.69 2.93 8.59
C GLN A 109 -2.74 4.41 9.00
N GLY A 110 -3.74 4.83 9.77
CA GLY A 110 -3.85 6.21 10.26
C GLY A 110 -2.71 6.61 11.21
N GLN A 111 -2.29 5.72 12.11
CA GLN A 111 -1.12 5.94 12.97
C GLN A 111 0.17 6.12 12.17
N LEU A 112 0.35 5.32 11.11
CA LEU A 112 1.51 5.41 10.24
C LEU A 112 1.46 6.68 9.38
N ASP A 113 0.31 7.04 8.79
CA ASP A 113 0.14 8.30 8.05
C ASP A 113 0.41 9.53 8.94
N GLU A 114 -0.09 9.53 10.17
CA GLU A 114 0.19 10.61 11.13
C GLU A 114 1.69 10.72 11.44
N PHE A 115 2.37 9.58 11.62
CA PHE A 115 3.81 9.55 11.82
C PHE A 115 4.56 10.13 10.62
N MET A 116 4.20 9.72 9.40
CA MET A 116 4.82 10.21 8.17
C MET A 116 4.65 11.72 8.00
N ARG A 117 3.49 12.27 8.37
CA ARG A 117 3.19 13.70 8.24
C ARG A 117 3.83 14.58 9.32
N LYS A 118 3.90 14.09 10.56
CA LYS A 118 4.30 14.91 11.71
C LYS A 118 5.75 14.72 12.12
N LYS A 119 6.28 13.50 12.00
CA LYS A 119 7.58 13.13 12.57
C LYS A 119 8.64 12.80 11.52
N TYR A 120 8.22 12.39 10.32
CA TYR A 120 9.16 12.01 9.26
C TYR A 120 9.56 13.16 8.33
N THR A 121 9.01 14.37 8.49
CA THR A 121 9.23 15.50 7.57
C THR A 121 10.72 15.87 7.40
N ASN A 122 11.46 15.97 8.49
CA ASN A 122 12.88 16.31 8.43
C ASN A 122 13.72 15.18 7.77
N VAL A 123 13.31 13.92 7.99
CA VAL A 123 13.97 12.76 7.38
C VAL A 123 13.69 12.72 5.89
N LYS A 124 12.44 12.99 5.48
CA LYS A 124 12.04 13.13 4.07
C LYS A 124 12.89 14.19 3.36
N ASP A 125 13.10 15.35 3.98
CA ASP A 125 13.91 16.41 3.37
C ASP A 125 15.38 15.99 3.21
N ALA A 126 15.94 15.28 4.20
CA ALA A 126 17.27 14.71 4.11
C ALA A 126 17.37 13.62 3.02
N GLU A 127 16.41 12.71 2.92
CA GLU A 127 16.31 11.70 1.87
C GLU A 127 16.24 12.34 0.48
N TYR A 128 15.45 13.41 0.34
CA TYR A 128 15.33 14.15 -0.90
C TYR A 128 16.65 14.82 -1.31
N LEU A 129 17.37 15.43 -0.35
CA LEU A 129 18.68 16.02 -0.61
C LEU A 129 19.73 14.95 -0.97
N LEU A 130 19.70 13.79 -0.30
CA LEU A 130 20.54 12.63 -0.64
C LEU A 130 20.28 12.14 -2.07
N LYS A 131 19.03 12.06 -2.50
CA LYS A 131 18.68 11.72 -3.90
C LYS A 131 19.21 12.75 -4.92
N LYS A 132 19.44 14.01 -4.51
CA LYS A 132 19.92 15.08 -5.39
C LYS A 132 21.44 15.26 -5.41
N LEU A 133 22.14 14.82 -4.37
CA LEU A 133 23.60 14.93 -4.25
C LEU A 133 24.36 14.41 -5.49
N PRO A 134 24.02 13.24 -6.07
CA PRO A 134 24.70 12.75 -7.27
C PRO A 134 24.60 13.72 -8.46
N LYS A 135 23.45 14.37 -8.64
CA LYS A 135 23.24 15.36 -9.71
C LYS A 135 24.07 16.62 -9.52
N LEU A 136 24.37 16.98 -8.27
CA LEU A 136 25.24 18.11 -7.95
C LEU A 136 26.69 17.79 -8.27
N PHE A 137 27.15 16.57 -7.97
CA PHE A 137 28.50 16.13 -8.34
C PHE A 137 28.68 16.07 -9.87
N SER A 138 27.72 15.50 -10.61
CA SER A 138 27.79 15.50 -12.07
C SER A 138 27.77 16.92 -12.65
N LEU A 139 27.01 17.84 -12.05
CA LEU A 139 26.98 19.23 -12.49
C LEU A 139 28.32 19.93 -12.24
N LYS A 140 28.96 19.65 -11.10
CA LYS A 140 30.30 20.18 -10.78
C LYS A 140 31.32 19.69 -11.81
N GLU A 141 31.35 18.39 -12.10
CA GLU A 141 32.26 17.81 -13.11
C GLU A 141 32.06 18.46 -14.48
N ASN A 142 30.81 18.64 -14.92
CA ASN A 142 30.50 19.30 -16.18
C ASN A 142 30.99 20.76 -16.22
N ILE A 143 30.89 21.50 -15.10
CA ILE A 143 31.40 22.88 -14.99
C ILE A 143 32.93 22.89 -15.05
N GLU A 144 33.59 21.95 -14.36
CA GLU A 144 35.05 21.83 -14.40
C GLU A 144 35.56 21.49 -15.81
N HIS A 145 34.90 20.58 -16.52
CA HIS A 145 35.20 20.28 -17.92
C HIS A 145 34.99 21.49 -18.83
N ALA A 146 33.83 22.16 -18.74
CA ALA A 146 33.56 23.35 -19.56
C ALA A 146 34.55 24.49 -19.31
N LYS A 147 35.07 24.62 -18.09
CA LYS A 147 36.12 25.59 -17.75
C LYS A 147 37.45 25.22 -18.40
N ILE A 148 37.84 23.94 -18.37
CA ILE A 148 39.06 23.47 -19.02
C ILE A 148 38.98 23.73 -20.53
N ASP A 149 37.86 23.37 -21.17
CA ASP A 149 37.65 23.59 -22.61
C ASP A 149 37.75 25.08 -22.99
N LEU A 150 37.25 25.97 -22.12
CA LEU A 150 37.34 27.42 -22.32
C LEU A 150 38.78 27.93 -22.17
N ASP A 151 39.50 27.48 -21.14
CA ASP A 151 40.91 27.82 -20.91
C ASP A 151 41.82 27.30 -22.04
N GLU A 152 41.47 26.18 -22.67
CA GLU A 152 42.16 25.65 -23.86
C GLU A 152 41.86 26.49 -25.10
N PHE A 153 40.59 26.83 -25.35
CA PHE A 153 40.20 27.69 -26.46
C PHE A 153 40.85 29.08 -26.41
N GLU A 154 40.94 29.69 -25.22
CA GLU A 154 41.63 30.99 -25.04
C GLU A 154 43.14 30.92 -25.29
N LYS A 155 43.78 29.75 -25.13
CA LYS A 155 45.20 29.56 -25.43
C LYS A 155 45.48 29.31 -26.91
N GLU A 156 44.48 28.88 -27.68
CA GLU A 156 44.58 28.67 -29.13
C GLU A 156 44.30 29.96 -29.94
N LEU A 157 43.78 31.02 -29.31
CA LEU A 157 43.56 32.37 -29.85
C LEU A 157 44.81 33.25 -29.78
#